data_AF-A0A5E6NWG4-F1
#
_entry.id   AF-A0A5E6NWG4-F1
#
_cell.length_a   1.000
_cell.length_b   1.000
_cell.length_c   1.000
_cell.angle_alpha   90.00
_cell.angle_beta   90.00
_cell.angle_gamma   90.00
#
_symmetry.space_group_name_H-M   'P 1'
#
loop_
_entity.id
_entity.type
_entity.pdbx_description
1 polymer ?
#
loop_
_entity_poly.entity_id
_entity_poly.type
_entity_poly.pdbx_seq_one_letter_code
_entity_poly.pdbx_strand_id
1 'polypeptide(L)'
;MFFKNKFPFVLYFDDFTDRVPQSIEFKDTYATDGKLTRGRKREWQEIIEEVFKRSNQENLNETQKPLQTYMSVDDEDRKTDILSDIQSILNDVIISEWKNLKNTGGNLADDSTNLELILENKSNSVFKFKVKDKSNSNKSRTFSINSRSKGFQWFFNYMVKLKFNPNYSGDTLENALFLLDEPGSYLHSSAQIELLKELKKVSNNNQVIFCTHSQFLLDPKTIELGSIRIAEKTGSEVKSFNFGDCKAKRDKGALTPIYQALNLNFAHDFMDDIVILEGITDFYLFELLKKYKHISQHIKFIPGAGAENSSSLISIAIAFAENFLVLLDNDIDGKKAKIRYTEYFGDSIKNNIHFYNTKNSFKLESFLNAENKRQLKLISNCKDVKKSLSFLYYSKKNKEQKKFIQSIAKNDSLVLIIKVINQISK
;
A
#
# COMPACT_ATOMS: atom_id res chain seq x y z
N MET A 1 35.73 2.59 -22.16
CA MET A 1 35.39 1.46 -21.26
C MET A 1 34.94 1.93 -19.87
N PHE A 2 35.48 3.01 -19.29
CA PHE A 2 35.16 3.52 -17.94
C PHE A 2 33.67 3.86 -17.69
N PHE A 3 32.97 4.45 -18.66
CA PHE A 3 31.55 4.81 -18.49
C PHE A 3 30.62 3.59 -18.52
N LYS A 4 30.93 2.55 -19.29
CA LYS A 4 30.04 1.39 -19.49
C LYS A 4 29.84 0.57 -18.21
N ASN A 5 30.84 0.55 -17.33
CA ASN A 5 30.77 -0.15 -16.04
C ASN A 5 30.13 0.68 -14.91
N LYS A 6 29.79 1.96 -15.15
CA LYS A 6 29.18 2.86 -14.15
C LYS A 6 27.72 3.19 -14.41
N PHE A 7 27.19 2.84 -15.59
CA PHE A 7 25.77 3.04 -15.86
C PHE A 7 24.94 1.93 -15.20
N PRO A 8 23.87 2.26 -14.47
CA PRO A 8 22.94 1.26 -13.99
C PRO A 8 22.31 0.54 -15.19
N PHE A 9 22.12 -0.77 -15.06
CA PHE A 9 21.37 -1.51 -16.08
C PHE A 9 19.90 -1.07 -16.05
N VAL A 10 19.30 -0.90 -17.23
CA VAL A 10 17.93 -0.38 -17.38
C VAL A 10 16.98 -1.53 -17.66
N LEU A 11 15.95 -1.63 -16.84
CA LEU A 11 14.85 -2.57 -16.93
C LEU A 11 13.58 -1.83 -17.31
N TYR A 12 13.12 -2.01 -18.54
CA TYR A 12 11.89 -1.41 -19.03
C TYR A 12 10.78 -2.45 -19.11
N PHE A 13 9.65 -2.14 -18.48
CA PHE A 13 8.44 -2.96 -18.49
C PHE A 13 7.30 -2.14 -19.05
N ASP A 14 6.72 -2.63 -20.15
CA ASP A 14 5.54 -2.08 -20.80
C ASP A 14 4.37 -3.03 -20.60
N ASP A 15 3.45 -2.66 -19.70
CA ASP A 15 2.28 -3.47 -19.36
C ASP A 15 1.37 -3.79 -20.57
N PHE A 16 1.37 -2.94 -21.58
CA PHE A 16 0.46 -3.04 -22.71
C PHE A 16 1.01 -3.95 -23.81
N THR A 17 2.32 -3.93 -24.06
CA THR A 17 2.93 -4.65 -25.18
C THR A 17 3.65 -5.93 -24.78
N ASP A 18 4.05 -6.05 -23.51
CA ASP A 18 4.87 -7.16 -23.05
C ASP A 18 4.02 -8.39 -22.72
N ARG A 19 4.34 -9.52 -23.37
CA ARG A 19 3.55 -10.76 -23.32
C ARG A 19 4.46 -11.97 -23.27
N VAL A 20 4.03 -12.95 -22.49
CA VAL A 20 4.69 -14.25 -22.42
C VAL A 20 4.50 -14.98 -23.75
N PRO A 21 5.58 -15.41 -24.42
CA PRO A 21 5.48 -16.15 -25.66
C PRO A 21 4.89 -17.55 -25.41
N GLN A 22 4.13 -18.06 -26.38
CA GLN A 22 3.57 -19.41 -26.30
C GLN A 22 4.63 -20.51 -26.38
N SER A 23 5.78 -20.21 -27.01
CA SER A 23 6.95 -21.08 -27.12
C SER A 23 8.24 -20.26 -27.15
N ILE A 24 9.29 -20.81 -26.56
CA ILE A 24 10.64 -20.27 -26.59
C ILE A 24 11.50 -21.32 -27.29
N GLU A 25 11.89 -21.03 -28.52
CA GLU A 25 12.57 -21.96 -29.42
C GLU A 25 14.07 -21.65 -29.43
N PHE A 26 14.89 -22.68 -29.29
CA PHE A 26 16.33 -22.66 -29.51
C PHE A 26 16.66 -23.30 -30.85
N LYS A 27 17.78 -22.89 -31.46
CA LYS A 27 18.29 -23.59 -32.64
C LYS A 27 18.85 -24.95 -32.21
N ASP A 28 18.78 -25.95 -33.08
CA ASP A 28 19.37 -27.27 -32.79
C ASP A 28 20.89 -27.18 -32.56
N THR A 29 21.55 -26.20 -33.19
CA THR A 29 22.98 -25.91 -32.99
C THR A 29 23.31 -25.28 -31.64
N TYR A 30 22.32 -24.84 -30.86
CA TYR A 30 22.56 -24.15 -29.60
C TYR A 30 23.31 -25.03 -28.58
N ALA A 31 23.03 -26.34 -28.56
CA ALA A 31 23.74 -27.28 -27.71
C ALA A 31 25.27 -27.25 -27.94
N THR A 32 25.70 -26.97 -29.18
CA THR A 32 27.12 -26.94 -29.55
C THR A 32 27.72 -25.53 -29.59
N ASP A 33 26.98 -24.51 -30.07
CA ASP A 33 27.52 -23.16 -30.28
C ASP A 33 27.08 -22.11 -29.23
N GLY A 34 26.07 -22.42 -28.42
CA GLY A 34 25.52 -21.53 -27.40
C GLY A 34 24.91 -20.22 -27.93
N LYS A 35 24.61 -20.14 -29.23
CA LYS A 35 24.18 -18.89 -29.88
C LYS A 35 22.68 -18.69 -29.77
N LEU A 36 22.30 -17.61 -29.09
CA LEU A 36 20.92 -17.13 -29.03
C LEU A 36 20.48 -16.47 -30.33
N THR A 37 19.17 -16.46 -30.55
CA THR A 37 18.55 -15.76 -31.68
C THR A 37 18.62 -14.24 -31.46
N ARG A 38 18.50 -13.47 -32.54
CA ARG A 38 18.44 -12.00 -32.48
C ARG A 38 16.98 -11.55 -32.42
N GLY A 39 16.74 -10.38 -31.81
CA GLY A 39 15.41 -9.75 -31.76
C GLY A 39 14.62 -10.07 -30.49
N ARG A 40 13.29 -9.92 -30.54
CA ARG A 40 12.40 -9.98 -29.35
C ARG A 40 12.40 -11.33 -28.63
N LYS A 41 12.67 -12.43 -29.33
CA LYS A 41 12.73 -13.78 -28.73
C LYS A 41 13.96 -13.96 -27.82
N ARG A 42 15.00 -13.14 -27.98
CA ARG A 42 16.28 -13.28 -27.27
C ARG A 42 16.14 -13.14 -25.76
N GLU A 43 15.38 -12.15 -25.29
CA GLU A 43 15.18 -11.89 -23.86
C GLU A 43 14.63 -13.14 -23.15
N TRP A 44 13.63 -13.80 -23.75
CA TRP A 44 13.05 -15.03 -23.22
C TRP A 44 14.01 -16.23 -23.28
N GLN A 45 14.91 -16.27 -24.26
CA GLN A 45 15.96 -17.30 -24.28
C GLN A 45 16.99 -17.07 -23.18
N GLU A 46 17.38 -15.81 -22.92
CA GLU A 46 18.28 -15.45 -21.82
C GLU A 46 17.65 -15.75 -20.45
N ILE A 47 16.34 -15.54 -20.30
CA ILE A 47 15.58 -15.94 -19.12
C ILE A 47 15.66 -17.46 -18.92
N ILE A 48 15.47 -18.27 -19.97
CA ILE A 48 15.60 -19.73 -19.85
C ILE A 48 17.03 -20.11 -19.47
N GLU A 49 18.06 -19.53 -20.10
CA GLU A 49 19.45 -19.76 -19.68
C GLU A 49 19.66 -19.46 -18.19
N GLU A 50 19.11 -18.35 -17.70
CA GLU A 50 19.25 -17.91 -16.32
C GLU A 50 18.47 -18.82 -15.33
N VAL A 51 17.28 -19.29 -15.70
CA VAL A 51 16.51 -20.27 -14.91
C VAL A 51 17.33 -21.56 -14.72
N PHE A 52 17.92 -22.09 -15.80
CA PHE A 52 18.78 -23.28 -15.75
C PHE A 52 20.07 -23.04 -14.96
N LYS A 53 20.64 -21.83 -15.05
CA LYS A 53 21.85 -21.47 -14.32
C LYS A 53 21.62 -21.45 -12.81
N ARG A 54 20.44 -20.97 -12.37
CA ARG A 54 20.09 -20.91 -10.94
C ARG A 54 19.67 -22.25 -10.35
N SER A 55 19.18 -23.18 -11.17
CA SER A 55 18.84 -24.52 -10.70
C SER A 55 20.05 -25.45 -10.53
N ASN A 56 21.09 -25.30 -11.34
CA ASN A 56 22.24 -26.20 -11.37
C ASN A 56 23.45 -25.74 -10.55
N GLN A 57 23.24 -25.04 -9.41
CA GLN A 57 24.37 -24.52 -8.63
C GLN A 57 25.29 -25.61 -8.03
N GLU A 58 24.84 -26.86 -7.90
CA GLU A 58 25.62 -27.93 -7.25
C GLU A 58 26.51 -28.78 -8.19
N ASN A 59 26.36 -28.68 -9.52
CA ASN A 59 27.14 -29.49 -10.48
C ASN A 59 27.86 -28.61 -11.51
N LEU A 60 28.86 -27.86 -11.05
CA LEU A 60 29.73 -27.07 -11.91
C LEU A 60 30.75 -27.96 -12.64
N ASN A 61 30.47 -28.31 -13.89
CA ASN A 61 31.53 -28.53 -14.88
C ASN A 61 31.86 -27.17 -15.52
N GLU A 62 33.09 -26.69 -15.34
CA GLU A 62 33.54 -25.33 -15.67
C GLU A 62 33.47 -24.95 -17.17
N THR A 63 33.11 -25.87 -18.06
CA THR A 63 33.28 -25.71 -19.52
C THR A 63 31.99 -25.50 -20.32
N GLN A 64 30.81 -25.79 -19.80
CA GLN A 64 29.54 -25.70 -20.56
C GLN A 64 28.42 -25.02 -19.77
N LYS A 65 27.56 -24.26 -20.47
CA LYS A 65 26.39 -23.64 -19.84
C LYS A 65 25.39 -24.74 -19.40
N PRO A 66 24.71 -24.61 -18.24
CA PRO A 66 23.75 -25.61 -17.75
C PRO A 66 22.66 -26.01 -18.75
N LEU A 67 22.12 -25.07 -19.53
CA LEU A 67 21.13 -25.38 -20.57
C LEU A 67 21.72 -26.21 -21.72
N GLN A 68 22.98 -25.98 -22.11
CA GLN A 68 23.65 -26.78 -23.13
C GLN A 68 23.88 -28.21 -22.64
N THR A 69 24.27 -28.37 -21.38
CA THR A 69 24.38 -29.68 -20.72
C THR A 69 23.03 -30.39 -20.77
N TYR A 70 21.94 -29.74 -20.34
CA TYR A 70 20.59 -30.29 -20.39
C TYR A 70 20.19 -30.73 -21.82
N MET A 71 20.44 -29.90 -22.83
CA MET A 71 20.11 -30.23 -24.22
C MET A 71 20.98 -31.37 -24.79
N SER A 72 22.13 -31.67 -24.19
CA SER A 72 23.01 -32.77 -24.63
C SER A 72 22.76 -34.08 -23.88
N VAL A 73 21.85 -34.09 -22.90
CA VAL A 73 21.48 -35.31 -22.17
C VAL A 73 20.56 -36.16 -23.04
N ASP A 74 20.85 -37.45 -23.16
CA ASP A 74 19.98 -38.43 -23.85
C ASP A 74 19.02 -39.15 -22.91
N ASP A 75 19.34 -39.18 -21.61
CA ASP A 75 18.56 -39.83 -20.55
C ASP A 75 17.32 -38.98 -20.18
N GLU A 76 16.13 -39.49 -20.49
CA GLU A 76 14.86 -38.82 -20.23
C GLU A 76 14.51 -38.71 -18.74
N ASP A 77 14.96 -39.64 -17.89
CA ASP A 77 14.74 -39.57 -16.45
C ASP A 77 15.55 -38.42 -15.86
N ARG A 78 16.83 -38.29 -16.26
CA ARG A 78 17.67 -37.14 -15.86
C ARG A 78 17.11 -35.80 -16.32
N LYS A 79 16.54 -35.73 -17.54
CA LYS A 79 15.86 -34.50 -18.00
C LYS A 79 14.66 -34.17 -17.15
N THR A 80 13.90 -35.18 -16.74
CA THR A 80 12.73 -35.02 -15.89
C THR A 80 13.12 -34.51 -14.52
N ASP A 81 14.19 -35.04 -13.93
CA ASP A 81 14.72 -34.59 -12.64
C ASP A 81 15.16 -33.12 -12.69
N ILE A 82 15.97 -32.73 -13.69
CA ILE A 82 16.41 -31.33 -13.86
C ILE A 82 15.21 -30.38 -14.01
N LEU A 83 14.20 -30.77 -14.80
CA LEU A 83 12.99 -29.96 -14.95
C LEU A 83 12.18 -29.89 -13.65
N SER A 84 12.18 -30.92 -12.81
CA SER A 84 11.54 -30.92 -11.50
C SER A 84 12.23 -29.93 -10.54
N ASP A 85 13.56 -29.90 -10.51
CA ASP A 85 14.32 -28.94 -9.70
C ASP A 85 14.05 -27.49 -10.12
N ILE A 86 14.05 -27.25 -11.43
CA ILE A 86 13.66 -25.95 -12.02
C ILE A 86 12.24 -25.57 -11.61
N GLN A 87 11.31 -26.52 -11.66
CA GLN A 87 9.93 -26.28 -11.24
C GLN A 87 9.87 -25.87 -9.77
N SER A 88 10.60 -26.53 -8.86
CA SER A 88 10.63 -26.14 -7.45
C SER A 88 11.04 -24.68 -7.30
N ILE A 89 12.18 -24.30 -7.89
CA ILE A 89 12.71 -22.93 -7.80
C ILE A 89 11.72 -21.90 -8.35
N LEU A 90 11.13 -22.17 -9.51
CA LEU A 90 10.17 -21.23 -10.10
C LEU A 90 8.93 -21.07 -9.22
N ASN A 91 8.44 -22.15 -8.61
CA ASN A 91 7.30 -22.09 -7.70
C ASN A 91 7.64 -21.34 -6.41
N ASP A 92 8.82 -21.58 -5.86
CA ASP A 92 9.31 -20.94 -4.64
C ASP A 92 9.58 -19.44 -4.82
N VAL A 93 10.00 -19.02 -6.02
CA VAL A 93 10.33 -17.61 -6.31
C VAL A 93 9.14 -16.82 -6.86
N ILE A 94 8.26 -17.43 -7.65
CA ILE A 94 7.19 -16.71 -8.37
C ILE A 94 5.81 -17.01 -7.78
N ILE A 95 5.47 -18.29 -7.58
CA ILE A 95 4.13 -18.67 -7.15
C ILE A 95 3.90 -18.34 -5.67
N SER A 96 4.93 -18.43 -4.83
CA SER A 96 4.89 -17.96 -3.45
C SER A 96 4.49 -16.48 -3.36
N GLU A 97 5.11 -15.63 -4.19
CA GLU A 97 4.83 -14.19 -4.25
C GLU A 97 3.42 -13.93 -4.79
N TRP A 98 2.93 -14.71 -5.75
CA TRP A 98 1.55 -14.62 -6.22
C TRP A 98 0.56 -14.92 -5.09
N LYS A 99 0.83 -15.96 -4.29
CA LYS A 99 0.01 -16.32 -3.13
C LYS A 99 0.03 -15.23 -2.07
N ASN A 100 1.20 -14.66 -1.76
CA ASN A 100 1.34 -13.55 -0.81
C ASN A 100 0.53 -12.31 -1.24
N LEU A 101 0.63 -11.95 -2.51
CA LEU A 101 -0.10 -10.83 -3.10
C LEU A 101 -1.62 -11.04 -3.03
N LYS A 102 -2.10 -12.28 -3.14
CA LYS A 102 -3.53 -12.62 -2.99
C LYS A 102 -4.02 -12.66 -1.55
N ASN A 103 -3.24 -13.25 -0.64
CA ASN A 103 -3.62 -13.41 0.77
C ASN A 103 -3.78 -12.07 1.49
N THR A 104 -2.97 -11.08 1.12
CA THR A 104 -3.00 -9.75 1.72
C THR A 104 -4.24 -8.94 1.27
N GLY A 105 -4.92 -9.36 0.20
CA GLY A 105 -5.98 -8.60 -0.45
C GLY A 105 -7.41 -8.86 0.00
N GLY A 106 -7.64 -9.72 1.00
CA GLY A 106 -8.95 -10.04 1.58
C GLY A 106 -9.88 -10.80 0.61
N ASN A 107 -10.21 -12.06 0.94
CA ASN A 107 -11.22 -12.93 0.29
C ASN A 107 -11.49 -12.68 -1.22
N LEU A 108 -10.42 -12.62 -2.03
CA LEU A 108 -10.53 -12.67 -3.47
C LEU A 108 -10.66 -14.14 -3.87
N ALA A 109 -11.83 -14.47 -4.42
CA ALA A 109 -12.28 -15.77 -4.93
C ALA A 109 -11.19 -16.85 -5.15
N ASP A 110 -11.53 -18.00 -4.57
CA ASP A 110 -10.90 -19.32 -4.37
C ASP A 110 -10.27 -20.04 -5.60
N ASP A 111 -9.78 -19.32 -6.61
CA ASP A 111 -9.28 -19.93 -7.87
C ASP A 111 -7.77 -20.22 -7.88
N SER A 112 -7.06 -20.12 -6.73
CA SER A 112 -5.58 -20.08 -6.78
C SER A 112 -4.79 -20.71 -5.63
N THR A 113 -5.41 -21.44 -4.71
CA THR A 113 -4.67 -22.01 -3.57
C THR A 113 -3.61 -23.04 -3.99
N ASN A 114 -3.85 -23.76 -5.10
CA ASN A 114 -2.95 -24.81 -5.60
C ASN A 114 -2.55 -24.61 -7.07
N LEU A 115 -1.94 -23.48 -7.39
CA LEU A 115 -1.24 -23.28 -8.66
C LEU A 115 0.19 -23.82 -8.58
N GLU A 116 0.64 -24.46 -9.64
CA GLU A 116 2.03 -24.88 -9.86
C GLU A 116 2.49 -24.40 -11.23
N LEU A 117 3.61 -23.70 -11.29
CA LEU A 117 4.27 -23.35 -12.53
C LEU A 117 5.07 -24.54 -13.04
N ILE A 118 4.94 -24.82 -14.33
CA ILE A 118 5.62 -25.90 -15.04
C ILE A 118 6.40 -25.31 -16.20
N LEU A 119 7.67 -25.68 -16.31
CA LEU A 119 8.45 -25.50 -17.53
C LEU A 119 8.45 -26.82 -18.31
N GLU A 120 7.72 -26.86 -19.43
CA GLU A 120 7.69 -28.01 -20.33
C GLU A 120 8.76 -27.84 -21.41
N ASN A 121 9.56 -28.88 -21.65
CA ASN A 121 10.41 -28.98 -22.83
C ASN A 121 9.75 -29.92 -23.86
N LYS A 122 9.65 -29.46 -25.11
CA LYS A 122 9.21 -30.24 -26.27
C LYS A 122 10.35 -30.33 -27.27
N SER A 123 10.61 -31.53 -27.77
CA SER A 123 11.58 -31.78 -28.84
C SER A 123 12.99 -31.26 -28.52
N ASN A 124 13.37 -31.22 -27.24
CA ASN A 124 14.66 -30.76 -26.72
C ASN A 124 14.95 -29.25 -26.88
N SER A 125 14.44 -28.60 -27.92
CA SER A 125 14.74 -27.20 -28.27
C SER A 125 13.60 -26.21 -28.02
N VAL A 126 12.40 -26.66 -27.63
CA VAL A 126 11.23 -25.79 -27.45
C VAL A 126 10.73 -25.80 -26.00
N PHE A 127 10.81 -24.66 -25.33
CA PHE A 127 10.36 -24.50 -23.95
C PHE A 127 9.02 -23.77 -23.87
N LYS A 128 8.17 -24.18 -22.92
CA LYS A 128 6.84 -23.58 -22.68
C LYS A 128 6.56 -23.46 -21.20
N PHE A 129 6.25 -22.24 -20.74
CA PHE A 129 5.69 -22.04 -19.41
C PHE A 129 4.20 -22.42 -19.39
N LYS A 130 3.81 -23.19 -18.38
CA LYS A 130 2.44 -23.65 -18.14
C LYS A 130 2.09 -23.49 -16.67
N VAL A 131 0.79 -23.42 -16.38
CA VAL A 131 0.27 -23.45 -15.01
C VAL A 131 -0.59 -24.70 -14.84
N LYS A 132 -0.29 -25.49 -13.83
CA LYS A 132 -1.13 -26.60 -13.37
C LYS A 132 -1.97 -26.10 -12.21
N ASP A 133 -3.27 -26.29 -12.34
CA ASP A 133 -4.28 -25.86 -11.38
C ASP A 133 -4.88 -27.11 -10.72
N LYS A 134 -4.75 -27.22 -9.39
CA LYS A 134 -5.29 -28.35 -8.59
C LYS A 134 -6.51 -27.96 -7.76
N SER A 135 -7.16 -26.82 -8.03
CA SER A 135 -8.32 -26.33 -7.26
C SER A 135 -9.58 -27.19 -7.38
N ASN A 136 -9.82 -27.83 -8.53
CA ASN A 136 -11.00 -28.67 -8.75
C ASN A 136 -10.71 -30.17 -8.51
N SER A 137 -11.08 -30.66 -7.32
CA SER A 137 -11.47 -32.06 -7.03
C SER A 137 -10.70 -33.15 -7.80
N ASN A 138 -9.60 -33.66 -7.20
CA ASN A 138 -8.79 -34.81 -7.67
C ASN A 138 -8.24 -34.79 -9.12
N LYS A 139 -8.52 -33.76 -9.93
CA LYS A 139 -8.07 -33.66 -11.33
C LYS A 139 -7.32 -32.35 -11.56
N SER A 140 -6.01 -32.46 -11.72
CA SER A 140 -5.18 -31.31 -12.10
C SER A 140 -5.37 -30.97 -13.59
N ARG A 141 -5.58 -29.70 -13.91
CA ARG A 141 -5.63 -29.22 -15.30
C ARG A 141 -4.42 -28.33 -15.60
N THR A 142 -3.82 -28.52 -16.77
CA THR A 142 -2.66 -27.74 -17.19
C THR A 142 -3.07 -26.76 -18.29
N PHE A 143 -2.73 -25.48 -18.09
CA PHE A 143 -3.07 -24.39 -18.99
C PHE A 143 -1.80 -23.66 -19.44
N SER A 144 -1.86 -23.00 -20.59
CA SER A 144 -0.83 -22.04 -20.98
C SER A 144 -0.91 -20.79 -20.11
N ILE A 145 0.20 -20.05 -19.93
CA ILE A 145 0.18 -18.76 -19.22
C ILE A 145 -0.86 -17.82 -19.83
N ASN A 146 -0.94 -17.78 -21.15
CA ASN A 146 -1.82 -16.90 -21.93
C ASN A 146 -3.31 -17.24 -21.77
N SER A 147 -3.63 -18.41 -21.20
CA SER A 147 -4.99 -18.83 -20.87
C SER A 147 -5.43 -18.42 -19.46
N ARG A 148 -4.53 -17.87 -18.64
CA ARG A 148 -4.85 -17.38 -17.28
C ARG A 148 -5.36 -15.94 -17.30
N SER A 149 -5.80 -15.44 -16.15
CA SER A 149 -6.26 -14.05 -16.03
C SER A 149 -5.17 -13.06 -16.44
N LYS A 150 -5.56 -11.90 -16.99
CA LYS A 150 -4.61 -10.84 -17.38
C LYS A 150 -3.70 -10.42 -16.23
N GLY A 151 -4.24 -10.36 -15.00
CA GLY A 151 -3.46 -10.07 -13.80
C GLY A 151 -2.37 -11.11 -13.50
N PHE A 152 -2.66 -12.40 -13.66
CA PHE A 152 -1.64 -13.44 -13.52
C PHE A 152 -0.60 -13.39 -14.65
N GLN A 153 -1.03 -13.18 -15.89
CA GLN A 153 -0.12 -13.04 -17.04
C GLN A 153 0.86 -11.89 -16.83
N TRP A 154 0.35 -10.73 -16.40
CA TRP A 154 1.16 -9.58 -16.05
C TRP A 154 2.14 -9.90 -14.93
N PHE A 155 1.63 -10.45 -13.81
CA PHE A 155 2.44 -10.75 -12.64
C PHE A 155 3.57 -11.73 -12.98
N PHE A 156 3.25 -12.81 -13.68
CA PHE A 156 4.22 -13.79 -14.11
C PHE A 156 5.30 -13.17 -15.00
N ASN A 157 4.90 -12.38 -16.00
CA ASN A 157 5.84 -11.69 -16.88
C ASN A 157 6.78 -10.77 -16.10
N TYR A 158 6.21 -9.94 -15.22
CA TYR A 158 6.96 -9.02 -14.36
C TYR A 158 7.94 -9.78 -13.46
N MET A 159 7.47 -10.79 -12.73
CA MET A 159 8.30 -11.57 -11.80
C MET A 159 9.42 -12.35 -12.50
N VAL A 160 9.14 -12.99 -13.63
CA VAL A 160 10.17 -13.76 -14.35
C VAL A 160 11.29 -12.84 -14.82
N LYS A 161 10.95 -11.72 -15.45
CA LYS A 161 11.93 -10.73 -15.90
C LYS A 161 12.67 -10.05 -14.75
N LEU A 162 11.96 -9.79 -13.65
CA LEU A 162 12.52 -9.20 -12.45
C LEU A 162 13.48 -10.15 -11.74
N LYS A 163 13.16 -11.43 -11.63
CA LYS A 163 13.95 -12.40 -10.85
C LYS A 163 15.04 -13.04 -11.69
N PHE A 164 14.78 -13.38 -12.96
CA PHE A 164 15.69 -14.12 -13.85
C PHE A 164 16.31 -13.23 -14.93
N ASN A 165 16.64 -11.98 -14.61
CA ASN A 165 17.38 -11.15 -15.54
C ASN A 165 18.85 -11.60 -15.64
N PRO A 166 19.41 -11.78 -16.85
CA PRO A 166 20.80 -12.21 -17.03
C PRO A 166 21.85 -11.17 -16.59
N ASN A 167 21.46 -9.90 -16.43
CA ASN A 167 22.40 -8.82 -16.10
C ASN A 167 22.66 -8.69 -14.59
N TYR A 168 21.99 -9.47 -13.74
CA TYR A 168 22.29 -9.47 -12.31
C TYR A 168 23.60 -10.20 -12.02
N SER A 169 24.40 -9.60 -11.13
CA SER A 169 25.68 -10.17 -10.68
C SER A 169 25.44 -10.94 -9.37
N GLY A 170 25.02 -12.19 -9.48
CA GLY A 170 24.66 -13.04 -8.33
C GLY A 170 23.17 -12.92 -7.95
N ASP A 171 22.83 -13.23 -6.70
CA ASP A 171 21.44 -13.23 -6.22
C ASP A 171 20.92 -11.84 -5.82
N THR A 172 21.76 -10.79 -5.87
CA THR A 172 21.38 -9.44 -5.44
C THR A 172 21.03 -8.52 -6.61
N LEU A 173 19.82 -7.95 -6.55
CA LEU A 173 19.37 -6.86 -7.42
C LEU A 173 19.89 -5.53 -6.86
N GLU A 174 21.03 -5.07 -7.36
CA GLU A 174 21.62 -3.80 -6.94
C GLU A 174 21.96 -2.90 -8.13
N ASN A 175 21.79 -1.59 -7.95
CA ASN A 175 22.17 -0.56 -8.90
C ASN A 175 21.50 -0.69 -10.29
N ALA A 176 20.24 -1.13 -10.33
CA ALA A 176 19.41 -1.13 -11.53
C ALA A 176 18.46 0.08 -11.59
N LEU A 177 18.08 0.47 -12.81
CA LEU A 177 17.04 1.47 -13.08
C LEU A 177 15.80 0.78 -13.66
N PHE A 178 14.72 0.74 -12.89
CA PHE A 178 13.42 0.23 -13.27
C PHE A 178 12.57 1.35 -13.88
N LEU A 179 12.08 1.13 -15.10
CA LEU A 179 11.17 2.00 -15.83
C LEU A 179 9.88 1.20 -16.09
N LEU A 180 8.79 1.56 -15.41
CA LEU A 180 7.53 0.83 -15.49
C LEU A 180 6.43 1.72 -16.07
N ASP A 181 5.75 1.27 -17.12
CA ASP A 181 4.57 1.95 -17.66
C ASP A 181 3.28 1.31 -17.15
N GLU A 182 2.52 2.04 -16.34
CA GLU A 182 1.26 1.62 -15.71
C GLU A 182 1.29 0.26 -14.98
N PRO A 183 2.32 0.00 -14.12
CA PRO A 183 2.56 -1.33 -13.57
C PRO A 183 1.36 -1.86 -12.80
N GLY A 184 0.90 -3.05 -13.16
CA GLY A 184 -0.17 -3.73 -12.46
C GLY A 184 -1.56 -3.19 -12.81
N SER A 185 -1.71 -2.53 -13.96
CA SER A 185 -2.99 -2.03 -14.47
C SER A 185 -4.09 -3.10 -14.57
N TYR A 186 -3.72 -4.37 -14.76
CA TYR A 186 -4.64 -5.52 -14.77
C TYR A 186 -4.89 -6.17 -13.39
N LEU A 187 -4.24 -5.68 -12.34
CA LEU A 187 -4.40 -6.18 -10.98
C LEU A 187 -5.61 -5.53 -10.28
N HIS A 188 -6.15 -6.25 -9.31
CA HIS A 188 -7.15 -5.69 -8.38
C HIS A 188 -6.51 -4.60 -7.51
N SER A 189 -7.32 -3.68 -6.98
CA SER A 189 -6.86 -2.56 -6.14
C SER A 189 -5.98 -3.01 -4.97
N SER A 190 -6.39 -4.05 -4.24
CA SER A 190 -5.61 -4.60 -3.13
C SER A 190 -4.24 -5.14 -3.56
N ALA A 191 -4.17 -5.75 -4.74
CA ALA A 191 -2.91 -6.23 -5.31
C ALA A 191 -2.01 -5.08 -5.81
N GLN A 192 -2.58 -3.98 -6.29
CA GLN A 192 -1.81 -2.77 -6.63
C GLN A 192 -1.21 -2.10 -5.38
N ILE A 193 -1.94 -2.08 -4.25
CA ILE A 193 -1.41 -1.58 -2.97
C ILE A 193 -0.19 -2.42 -2.55
N GLU A 194 -0.27 -3.75 -2.68
CA GLU A 194 0.86 -4.62 -2.32
C GLU A 194 2.04 -4.45 -3.29
N LEU A 195 1.76 -4.32 -4.59
CA LEU A 195 2.78 -4.01 -5.59
C LEU A 195 3.54 -2.72 -5.24
N LEU A 196 2.85 -1.66 -4.78
CA LEU A 196 3.50 -0.42 -4.37
C LEU A 196 4.51 -0.64 -3.24
N LYS A 197 4.18 -1.48 -2.25
CA LYS A 197 5.10 -1.83 -1.15
C LYS A 197 6.32 -2.59 -1.65
N GLU A 198 6.13 -3.52 -2.57
CA GLU A 198 7.25 -4.26 -3.18
C GLU A 198 8.15 -3.34 -4.01
N LEU A 199 7.57 -2.45 -4.83
CA LEU A 199 8.34 -1.43 -5.56
C LEU A 199 9.12 -0.53 -4.60
N LYS A 200 8.54 -0.16 -3.45
CA LYS A 200 9.24 0.60 -2.42
C LYS A 200 10.42 -0.19 -1.83
N LYS A 201 10.26 -1.49 -1.56
CA LYS A 201 11.37 -2.35 -1.11
C LYS A 201 12.49 -2.44 -2.15
N VAL A 202 12.15 -2.65 -3.41
CA VAL A 202 13.12 -2.68 -4.53
C VAL A 202 13.87 -1.34 -4.65
N SER A 203 13.16 -0.23 -4.42
CA SER A 203 13.75 1.12 -4.49
C SER A 203 14.83 1.41 -3.45
N ASN A 204 15.01 0.55 -2.43
CA ASN A 204 16.07 0.73 -1.43
C ASN A 204 17.47 0.54 -2.03
N ASN A 205 17.61 -0.37 -3.00
CA ASN A 205 18.90 -0.72 -3.62
C ASN A 205 18.94 -0.35 -5.11
N ASN A 206 17.82 0.16 -5.66
CA ASN A 206 17.62 0.40 -7.08
C ASN A 206 16.83 1.70 -7.30
N GLN A 207 16.93 2.27 -8.49
CA GLN A 207 16.08 3.40 -8.86
C GLN A 207 14.81 2.89 -9.54
N VAL A 208 13.64 3.29 -9.05
CA VAL A 208 12.34 2.92 -9.63
C VAL A 208 11.61 4.17 -10.10
N ILE A 209 11.26 4.21 -11.38
CA ILE A 209 10.46 5.27 -12.00
C ILE A 209 9.27 4.60 -12.68
N PHE A 210 8.06 5.04 -12.35
CA PHE A 210 6.86 4.54 -13.00
C PHE A 210 5.88 5.67 -13.30
N CYS A 211 5.11 5.51 -14.38
CA CYS A 211 3.94 6.32 -14.65
C CYS A 211 2.68 5.58 -14.22
N THR A 212 1.72 6.31 -13.66
CA THR A 212 0.43 5.72 -13.32
C THR A 212 -0.74 6.68 -13.30
N HIS A 213 -1.91 6.16 -13.64
CA HIS A 213 -3.24 6.73 -13.39
C HIS A 213 -3.93 6.09 -12.18
N SER A 214 -3.33 5.07 -11.56
CA SER A 214 -3.91 4.40 -10.39
C SER A 214 -3.65 5.17 -9.10
N GLN A 215 -4.74 5.54 -8.43
CA GLN A 215 -4.72 6.05 -7.05
C GLN A 215 -4.08 5.08 -6.05
N PHE A 216 -4.13 3.77 -6.30
CA PHE A 216 -3.62 2.74 -5.38
C PHE A 216 -2.09 2.62 -5.39
N LEU A 217 -1.44 3.15 -6.43
CA LEU A 217 0.01 3.22 -6.57
C LEU A 217 0.58 4.58 -6.11
N LEU A 218 -0.25 5.44 -5.54
CA LEU A 218 0.10 6.80 -5.15
C LEU A 218 -0.07 7.06 -3.64
N ASP A 219 -0.03 6.01 -2.81
CA ASP A 219 -0.20 6.12 -1.35
C ASP A 219 0.94 6.93 -0.68
N PRO A 220 0.66 8.12 -0.11
CA PRO A 220 1.65 8.95 0.57
C PRO A 220 2.27 8.34 1.82
N LYS A 221 1.68 7.28 2.39
CA LYS A 221 2.29 6.52 3.49
C LYS A 221 3.47 5.65 3.01
N THR A 222 3.47 5.31 1.72
CA THR A 222 4.47 4.40 1.11
C THR A 222 5.47 5.16 0.23
N ILE A 223 5.00 6.15 -0.55
CA ILE A 223 5.84 7.00 -1.40
C ILE A 223 5.87 8.44 -0.90
N GLU A 224 7.00 9.11 -1.08
CA GLU A 224 7.14 10.50 -0.68
C GLU A 224 6.41 11.42 -1.67
N LEU A 225 5.55 12.32 -1.18
CA LEU A 225 4.84 13.27 -2.05
C LEU A 225 5.79 14.09 -2.94
N GLY A 226 6.99 14.38 -2.44
CA GLY A 226 8.03 15.11 -3.19
C GLY A 226 8.60 14.35 -4.38
N SER A 227 8.47 13.02 -4.44
CA SER A 227 8.90 12.21 -5.59
C SER A 227 7.86 12.17 -6.71
N ILE A 228 6.63 12.64 -6.46
CA ILE A 228 5.54 12.63 -7.45
C ILE A 228 5.72 13.79 -8.43
N ARG A 229 5.69 13.46 -9.72
CA ARG A 229 5.72 14.43 -10.82
C ARG A 229 4.47 14.35 -11.66
N ILE A 230 3.92 15.50 -12.01
CA ILE A 230 2.76 15.64 -12.90
C ILE A 230 3.26 15.95 -14.29
N ALA A 231 2.96 15.07 -15.25
CA ALA A 231 3.18 15.34 -16.66
C ALA A 231 1.97 16.09 -17.24
N GLU A 232 2.20 17.24 -17.87
CA GLU A 232 1.20 18.01 -18.59
C GLU A 232 1.64 18.22 -20.04
N LYS A 233 0.71 18.01 -20.99
CA LYS A 233 0.91 18.35 -22.39
C LYS A 233 0.25 19.69 -22.70
N THR A 234 1.03 20.66 -23.18
CA THR A 234 0.54 21.96 -23.64
C THR A 234 0.89 22.13 -25.12
N GLY A 235 -0.09 22.00 -26.00
CA GLY A 235 0.15 21.93 -27.45
C GLY A 235 0.99 20.69 -27.80
N SER A 236 2.19 20.91 -28.34
CA SER A 236 3.15 19.85 -28.70
C SER A 236 4.24 19.63 -27.65
N GLU A 237 4.27 20.41 -26.58
CA GLU A 237 5.26 20.29 -25.50
C GLU A 237 4.73 19.45 -24.34
N VAL A 238 5.56 18.56 -23.81
CA VAL A 238 5.30 17.84 -22.56
C VAL A 238 6.22 18.40 -21.47
N LYS A 239 5.64 18.85 -20.37
CA LYS A 239 6.34 19.40 -19.21
C LYS A 239 6.04 18.54 -17.99
N SER A 240 7.03 18.39 -17.10
CA SER A 240 6.84 17.74 -15.81
C SER A 240 7.05 18.73 -14.68
N PHE A 241 6.17 18.68 -13.68
CA PHE A 241 6.20 19.57 -12.51
C PHE A 241 6.22 18.72 -11.24
N ASN A 242 6.83 19.24 -10.17
CA ASN A 242 6.60 18.65 -8.86
C ASN A 242 5.11 18.81 -8.49
N PHE A 243 4.54 17.83 -7.78
CA PHE A 243 3.17 17.93 -7.27
C PHE A 243 2.92 19.28 -6.53
N GLY A 244 3.86 19.73 -5.70
CA GLY A 244 3.73 20.98 -4.94
C GLY A 244 3.73 22.26 -5.79
N ASP A 245 4.34 22.23 -6.98
CA ASP A 245 4.46 23.38 -7.88
C ASP A 245 3.37 23.39 -8.96
N CYS A 246 2.49 22.39 -8.97
CA CYS A 246 1.44 22.26 -9.96
C CYS A 246 0.36 23.34 -9.74
N LYS A 247 0.44 24.43 -10.51
CA LYS A 247 -0.55 25.53 -10.51
C LYS A 247 -1.86 25.19 -11.24
N ALA A 248 -2.05 23.94 -11.64
CA ALA A 248 -3.26 23.51 -12.33
C ALA A 248 -4.48 23.79 -11.45
N LYS A 249 -5.50 24.44 -12.03
CA LYS A 249 -6.83 24.53 -11.40
C LYS A 249 -7.28 23.12 -11.02
N ARG A 250 -7.94 22.99 -9.85
CA ARG A 250 -8.39 21.75 -9.21
C ARG A 250 -9.21 20.79 -10.12
N ASP A 251 -9.57 21.20 -11.33
CA ASP A 251 -10.34 20.45 -12.33
C ASP A 251 -9.52 19.71 -13.39
N LYS A 252 -8.17 19.78 -13.39
CA LYS A 252 -7.38 18.97 -14.34
C LYS A 252 -7.30 17.52 -13.86
N GLY A 253 -7.90 16.59 -14.63
CA GLY A 253 -7.96 15.16 -14.34
C GLY A 253 -6.63 14.46 -13.99
N ALA A 254 -5.49 15.07 -14.30
CA ALA A 254 -4.17 14.57 -13.91
C ALA A 254 -3.92 14.58 -12.39
N LEU A 255 -4.57 15.47 -11.62
CA LEU A 255 -4.46 15.50 -10.16
C LEU A 255 -5.46 14.56 -9.47
N THR A 256 -6.49 14.10 -10.20
CA THR A 256 -7.56 13.26 -9.67
C THR A 256 -7.04 12.00 -8.96
N PRO A 257 -6.13 11.20 -9.54
CA PRO A 257 -5.61 10.01 -8.86
C PRO A 257 -4.92 10.32 -7.53
N ILE A 258 -4.22 11.44 -7.44
CA ILE A 258 -3.53 11.86 -6.22
C ILE A 258 -4.55 12.33 -5.16
N TYR A 259 -5.52 13.15 -5.56
CA TYR A 259 -6.58 13.57 -4.65
C TYR A 259 -7.41 12.39 -4.16
N GLN A 260 -7.69 11.43 -5.04
CA GLN A 260 -8.37 10.22 -4.62
C GLN A 260 -7.50 9.34 -3.72
N ALA A 261 -6.19 9.22 -3.97
CA ALA A 261 -5.27 8.52 -3.06
C ALA A 261 -5.24 9.16 -1.67
N LEU A 262 -5.21 10.51 -1.60
CA LEU A 262 -5.30 11.27 -0.36
C LEU A 262 -6.67 11.08 0.32
N ASN A 263 -7.76 11.12 -0.45
CA ASN A 263 -9.12 10.93 0.06
C ASN A 263 -9.40 9.49 0.49
N LEU A 264 -8.83 8.48 -0.16
CA LEU A 264 -8.93 7.08 0.25
C LEU A 264 -8.29 6.88 1.63
N ASN A 265 -7.13 7.50 1.85
CA ASN A 265 -6.52 7.53 3.17
C ASN A 265 -7.41 8.25 4.20
N PHE A 266 -7.99 9.39 3.82
CA PHE A 266 -8.91 10.11 4.68
C PHE A 266 -10.18 9.29 5.00
N ALA A 267 -10.81 8.65 4.02
CA ALA A 267 -11.98 7.81 4.23
C ALA A 267 -11.66 6.59 5.10
N HIS A 268 -10.49 5.95 4.91
CA HIS A 268 -10.02 4.87 5.78
C HIS A 268 -9.83 5.35 7.23
N ASP A 269 -9.41 6.59 7.44
CA ASP A 269 -9.34 7.15 8.79
C ASP A 269 -10.74 7.26 9.44
N PHE A 270 -11.82 7.31 8.66
CA PHE A 270 -13.19 7.35 9.14
C PHE A 270 -13.88 5.98 9.25
N MET A 271 -13.23 4.85 8.93
CA MET A 271 -13.88 3.53 8.93
C MET A 271 -14.10 2.90 10.31
N ASP A 272 -13.57 3.48 11.39
CA ASP A 272 -13.75 2.99 12.77
C ASP A 272 -14.86 3.78 13.50
N ASP A 273 -15.02 3.58 14.81
CA ASP A 273 -15.83 4.45 15.66
C ASP A 273 -15.23 5.86 15.74
N ILE A 274 -15.98 6.86 15.28
CA ILE A 274 -15.51 8.25 15.18
C ILE A 274 -16.11 9.14 16.26
N VAL A 275 -15.27 9.95 16.90
CA VAL A 275 -15.70 11.07 17.72
C VAL A 275 -15.25 12.39 17.09
N ILE A 276 -16.20 13.13 16.56
CA ILE A 276 -16.01 14.49 16.05
C ILE A 276 -16.05 15.45 17.23
N LEU A 277 -14.95 16.17 17.45
CA LEU A 277 -14.81 17.13 18.54
C LEU A 277 -15.03 18.55 18.04
N GLU A 278 -15.44 19.47 18.93
CA GLU A 278 -15.68 20.86 18.54
C GLU A 278 -14.41 21.54 18.00
N GLY A 279 -13.26 21.33 18.64
CA GLY A 279 -12.02 22.02 18.32
C GLY A 279 -10.76 21.17 18.44
N ILE A 280 -9.66 21.74 17.97
CA ILE A 280 -8.33 21.12 18.06
C ILE A 280 -7.82 20.98 19.51
N THR A 281 -8.30 21.81 20.43
CA THR A 281 -7.88 21.74 21.85
C THR A 281 -8.47 20.53 22.54
N ASP A 282 -9.73 20.22 22.23
CA ASP A 282 -10.47 19.04 22.66
C ASP A 282 -9.75 17.78 22.20
N PHE A 283 -9.32 17.76 20.93
CA PHE A 283 -8.55 16.67 20.35
C PHE A 283 -7.30 16.35 21.17
N TYR A 284 -6.52 17.35 21.57
CA TYR A 284 -5.35 17.13 22.41
C TYR A 284 -5.69 16.50 23.76
N LEU A 285 -6.79 16.92 24.41
CA LEU A 285 -7.20 16.34 25.69
C LEU A 285 -7.65 14.89 25.54
N PHE A 286 -8.53 14.61 24.57
CA PHE A 286 -9.08 13.28 24.36
C PHE A 286 -8.05 12.28 23.85
N GLU A 287 -7.11 12.70 22.99
CA GLU A 287 -5.97 11.86 22.60
C GLU A 287 -5.04 11.55 23.79
N LEU A 288 -4.83 12.49 24.73
CA LEU A 288 -4.10 12.18 25.97
C LEU A 288 -4.87 11.18 26.83
N LEU A 289 -6.19 11.32 26.98
CA LEU A 289 -7.03 10.36 27.70
C LEU A 289 -6.96 8.97 27.07
N LYS A 290 -6.97 8.90 25.73
CA LYS A 290 -6.78 7.67 24.95
C LYS A 290 -5.39 7.07 25.17
N LYS A 291 -4.32 7.87 25.06
CA LYS A 291 -2.93 7.46 25.30
C LYS A 291 -2.74 6.81 26.68
N TYR A 292 -3.45 7.29 27.70
CA TYR A 292 -3.42 6.74 29.06
C TYR A 292 -4.55 5.74 29.38
N LYS A 293 -5.16 5.15 28.35
CA LYS A 293 -6.12 4.03 28.44
C LYS A 293 -7.40 4.33 29.24
N HIS A 294 -7.83 5.59 29.28
CA HIS A 294 -9.16 5.94 29.78
C HIS A 294 -10.25 5.76 28.71
N ILE A 295 -9.85 5.75 27.42
CA ILE A 295 -10.72 5.60 26.26
C ILE A 295 -10.25 4.39 25.43
N SER A 296 -11.19 3.67 24.84
CA SER A 296 -10.93 2.54 23.96
C SER A 296 -10.01 2.92 22.78
N GLN A 297 -9.09 2.02 22.42
CA GLN A 297 -8.03 2.36 21.44
C GLN A 297 -8.51 2.39 19.98
N HIS A 298 -9.63 1.74 19.68
CA HIS A 298 -10.21 1.74 18.33
C HIS A 298 -10.97 3.02 18.00
N ILE A 299 -11.38 3.80 19.01
CA ILE A 299 -12.07 5.08 18.81
C ILE A 299 -11.10 6.11 18.22
N LYS A 300 -11.46 6.75 17.12
CA LYS A 300 -10.68 7.81 16.48
C LYS A 300 -11.29 9.19 16.72
N PHE A 301 -10.45 10.13 17.16
CA PHE A 301 -10.86 11.51 17.39
C PHE A 301 -10.56 12.37 16.18
N ILE A 302 -11.53 13.20 15.79
CA ILE A 302 -11.39 14.11 14.64
C ILE A 302 -11.67 15.54 15.11
N PRO A 303 -10.68 16.45 15.04
CA PRO A 303 -10.86 17.83 15.46
C PRO A 303 -11.72 18.60 14.46
N GLY A 304 -12.77 19.26 14.95
CA GLY A 304 -13.47 20.31 14.23
C GLY A 304 -12.69 21.63 14.22
N ALA A 305 -13.16 22.57 13.40
CA ALA A 305 -12.67 23.95 13.35
C ALA A 305 -13.62 24.91 14.08
N GLY A 306 -14.09 24.50 15.27
CA GLY A 306 -15.12 25.19 16.05
C GLY A 306 -16.53 24.69 15.75
N ALA A 307 -17.48 25.08 16.60
CA ALA A 307 -18.88 24.67 16.51
C ALA A 307 -19.55 24.99 15.16
N GLU A 308 -18.99 25.86 14.32
CA GLU A 308 -19.57 26.26 13.03
C GLU A 308 -19.24 25.33 11.85
N ASN A 309 -18.16 24.54 11.92
CA ASN A 309 -17.54 23.94 10.73
C ASN A 309 -17.48 22.40 10.71
N SER A 310 -18.30 21.71 11.50
CA SER A 310 -18.28 20.23 11.54
C SER A 310 -19.22 19.55 10.55
N SER A 311 -20.01 20.30 9.74
CA SER A 311 -20.96 19.70 8.79
C SER A 311 -20.29 18.74 7.81
N SER A 312 -19.16 19.13 7.20
CA SER A 312 -18.44 18.26 6.26
C SER A 312 -17.91 16.99 6.92
N LEU A 313 -17.48 17.07 8.19
CA LEU A 313 -17.01 15.91 8.94
C LEU A 313 -18.17 14.95 9.27
N ILE A 314 -19.33 15.50 9.62
CA ILE A 314 -20.55 14.73 9.87
C ILE A 314 -21.01 14.04 8.58
N SER A 315 -21.03 14.73 7.43
CA SER A 315 -21.35 14.11 6.14
C SER A 315 -20.49 12.89 5.84
N ILE A 316 -19.19 12.98 6.10
CA ILE A 316 -18.24 11.89 5.85
C ILE A 316 -18.44 10.76 6.86
N ALA A 317 -18.64 11.09 8.14
CA ALA A 317 -18.90 10.09 9.18
C ALA A 317 -20.19 9.30 8.93
N ILE A 318 -21.27 9.95 8.47
CA ILE A 318 -22.51 9.26 8.05
C ILE A 318 -22.25 8.25 6.92
N ALA A 319 -21.34 8.56 6.00
CA ALA A 319 -21.07 7.72 4.85
C ALA A 319 -20.10 6.56 5.13
N PHE A 320 -19.15 6.74 6.06
CA PHE A 320 -18.01 5.82 6.21
C PHE A 320 -17.79 5.25 7.62
N ALA A 321 -18.26 5.90 8.68
CA ALA A 321 -18.02 5.43 10.04
C ALA A 321 -18.94 4.28 10.43
N GLU A 322 -18.40 3.34 11.22
CA GLU A 322 -19.20 2.24 11.79
C GLU A 322 -20.22 2.82 12.78
N ASN A 323 -19.74 3.65 13.70
CA ASN A 323 -20.55 4.51 14.54
C ASN A 323 -19.88 5.87 14.67
N PHE A 324 -20.65 6.94 14.89
CA PHE A 324 -20.08 8.26 15.14
C PHE A 324 -20.79 9.02 16.26
N LEU A 325 -20.02 9.88 16.94
CA LEU A 325 -20.48 10.81 17.95
C LEU A 325 -19.92 12.20 17.68
N VAL A 326 -20.72 13.23 17.90
CA VAL A 326 -20.32 14.64 17.86
C VAL A 326 -20.37 15.18 19.28
N LEU A 327 -19.24 15.68 19.78
CA LEU A 327 -19.12 16.32 21.09
C LEU A 327 -18.98 17.83 20.95
N LEU A 328 -19.86 18.57 21.63
CA LEU A 328 -19.92 20.03 21.61
C LEU A 328 -19.88 20.62 23.03
N ASP A 329 -19.40 21.84 23.15
CA ASP A 329 -19.60 22.71 24.30
C ASP A 329 -21.11 22.98 24.48
N ASN A 330 -21.57 23.06 25.73
CA ASN A 330 -22.95 23.44 26.04
C ASN A 330 -23.08 24.97 26.21
N ASP A 331 -22.55 25.72 25.26
CA ASP A 331 -22.68 27.18 25.20
C ASP A 331 -23.66 27.62 24.11
N ILE A 332 -23.71 28.92 23.83
CA ILE A 332 -24.64 29.46 22.83
C ILE A 332 -24.31 28.90 21.43
N ASP A 333 -23.03 28.78 21.11
CA ASP A 333 -22.58 28.40 19.78
C ASP A 333 -22.71 26.89 19.56
N GLY A 334 -22.39 26.07 20.56
CA GLY A 334 -22.65 24.62 20.52
C GLY A 334 -24.13 24.27 20.40
N LYS A 335 -25.02 25.03 21.07
CA LYS A 335 -26.48 24.85 20.93
C LYS A 335 -26.97 25.19 19.52
N LYS A 336 -26.51 26.33 18.97
CA LYS A 336 -26.81 26.71 17.58
C LYS A 336 -26.29 25.67 16.60
N ALA A 337 -25.10 25.15 16.83
CA ALA A 337 -24.51 24.10 16.01
C ALA A 337 -25.35 22.83 16.02
N LYS A 338 -25.79 22.36 17.20
CA LYS A 338 -26.69 21.19 17.30
C LYS A 338 -27.97 21.38 16.49
N ILE A 339 -28.63 22.54 16.61
CA ILE A 339 -29.84 22.85 15.83
C ILE A 339 -29.54 22.80 14.34
N ARG A 340 -28.50 23.51 13.89
CA ARG A 340 -28.11 23.57 12.48
C ARG A 340 -27.79 22.19 11.90
N TYR A 341 -27.07 21.35 12.65
CA TYR A 341 -26.74 19.99 12.19
C TYR A 341 -27.99 19.12 12.10
N THR A 342 -28.89 19.19 13.08
CA THR A 342 -30.16 18.45 13.04
C THR A 342 -31.07 18.94 11.90
N GLU A 343 -31.11 20.24 11.62
CA GLU A 343 -31.86 20.80 10.48
C GLU A 343 -31.29 20.34 9.13
N TYR A 344 -29.95 20.28 9.00
CA TYR A 344 -29.29 19.94 7.75
C TYR A 344 -29.31 18.43 7.42
N PHE A 345 -29.10 17.57 8.43
CA PHE A 345 -28.98 16.11 8.26
C PHE A 345 -30.23 15.33 8.68
N GLY A 346 -31.20 15.98 9.33
CA GLY A 346 -32.41 15.37 9.87
C GLY A 346 -32.29 14.86 11.31
N ASP A 347 -33.42 14.44 11.87
CA ASP A 347 -33.53 13.97 13.26
C ASP A 347 -32.75 12.67 13.55
N SER A 348 -32.36 11.93 12.52
CA SER A 348 -31.61 10.67 12.65
C SER A 348 -30.27 10.84 13.39
N ILE A 349 -29.60 11.99 13.21
CA ILE A 349 -28.29 12.25 13.83
C ILE A 349 -28.38 12.89 15.22
N LYS A 350 -29.60 13.21 15.69
CA LYS A 350 -29.80 13.97 16.94
C LYS A 350 -29.24 13.24 18.16
N ASN A 351 -29.33 11.91 18.14
CA ASN A 351 -28.80 11.03 19.19
C ASN A 351 -27.27 10.90 19.12
N ASN A 352 -26.65 11.20 17.97
CA ASN A 352 -25.20 11.21 17.82
C ASN A 352 -24.58 12.53 18.30
N ILE A 353 -25.36 13.57 18.63
CA ILE A 353 -24.83 14.87 19.07
C ILE A 353 -25.01 15.05 20.58
N HIS A 354 -23.89 15.03 21.30
CA HIS A 354 -23.83 15.16 22.75
C HIS A 354 -23.09 16.43 23.18
N PHE A 355 -23.56 17.02 24.28
CA PHE A 355 -22.83 18.08 24.96
C PHE A 355 -21.91 17.51 26.04
N TYR A 356 -20.80 18.19 26.32
CA TYR A 356 -19.90 17.81 27.41
C TYR A 356 -20.57 17.74 28.79
N ASN A 357 -21.60 18.54 29.00
CA ASN A 357 -22.38 18.52 30.24
C ASN A 357 -23.77 19.09 30.00
N THR A 358 -24.72 18.76 30.88
CA THR A 358 -26.08 19.36 30.87
C THR A 358 -26.12 20.78 31.42
N LYS A 359 -25.09 21.22 32.16
CA LYS A 359 -24.97 22.59 32.66
C LYS A 359 -24.79 23.60 31.53
N ASN A 360 -25.57 24.68 31.57
CA ASN A 360 -25.42 25.79 30.63
C ASN A 360 -24.02 26.44 30.72
N SER A 361 -23.51 26.88 29.58
CA SER A 361 -22.20 27.52 29.42
C SER A 361 -21.01 26.61 29.79
N PHE A 362 -21.21 25.28 29.78
CA PHE A 362 -20.14 24.33 30.06
C PHE A 362 -19.26 24.15 28.83
N LYS A 363 -17.96 24.43 28.97
CA LYS A 363 -16.95 24.29 27.93
C LYS A 363 -15.88 23.27 28.32
N LEU A 364 -14.98 22.94 27.40
CA LEU A 364 -13.81 22.10 27.70
C LEU A 364 -13.06 22.51 28.97
N GLU A 365 -12.83 23.81 29.20
CA GLU A 365 -12.08 24.29 30.39
C GLU A 365 -12.83 24.09 31.71
N SER A 366 -14.12 23.81 31.65
CA SER A 366 -14.95 23.53 32.82
C SER A 366 -14.64 22.15 33.41
N PHE A 367 -13.98 21.26 32.67
CA PHE A 367 -13.42 20.02 33.24
C PHE A 367 -12.21 20.27 34.16
N LEU A 368 -11.53 21.41 33.99
CA LEU A 368 -10.30 21.74 34.69
C LEU A 368 -10.59 22.54 35.97
N ASN A 369 -10.20 21.99 37.12
CA ASN A 369 -10.24 22.73 38.38
C ASN A 369 -9.07 23.75 38.47
N ALA A 370 -9.06 24.57 39.53
CA ALA A 370 -8.03 25.62 39.70
C ALA A 370 -6.61 25.04 39.78
N GLU A 371 -6.43 23.88 40.40
CA GLU A 371 -5.15 23.19 40.50
C GLU A 371 -4.67 22.69 39.14
N ASN A 372 -5.54 22.07 38.34
CA ASN A 372 -5.25 21.60 36.99
C ASN A 372 -4.84 22.76 36.08
N LYS A 373 -5.56 23.89 36.15
CA LYS A 373 -5.21 25.10 35.41
C LYS A 373 -3.84 25.63 35.83
N ARG A 374 -3.51 25.60 37.13
CA ARG A 374 -2.18 26.01 37.62
C ARG A 374 -1.08 25.07 37.14
N GLN A 375 -1.31 23.76 37.21
CA GLN A 375 -0.36 22.75 36.72
C GLN A 375 -0.08 22.91 35.22
N LEU A 376 -1.11 23.10 34.39
CA LEU A 376 -0.96 23.34 32.94
C LEU A 376 -0.12 24.58 32.65
N LYS A 377 -0.35 25.68 33.37
CA LYS A 377 0.41 26.93 33.20
C LYS A 377 1.88 26.75 33.59
N LEU A 378 2.16 26.00 34.66
CA LEU A 378 3.53 25.70 35.10
C LEU A 378 4.28 24.82 34.10
N ILE A 379 3.62 23.81 33.53
CA ILE A 379 4.23 22.87 32.58
C ILE A 379 4.51 23.54 31.23
N SER A 380 3.60 24.39 30.77
CA SER A 380 3.65 25.02 29.43
C SER A 380 4.30 26.41 29.40
N ASN A 381 4.53 27.03 30.57
CA ASN A 381 4.92 28.44 30.72
C ASN A 381 3.98 29.43 29.99
N CYS A 382 2.74 29.01 29.68
CA CYS A 382 1.74 29.80 28.98
C CYS A 382 0.68 30.34 29.94
N LYS A 383 0.18 31.55 29.68
CA LYS A 383 -0.93 32.15 30.46
C LYS A 383 -2.30 31.61 30.06
N ASP A 384 -2.43 31.18 28.80
CA ASP A 384 -3.65 30.67 28.19
C ASP A 384 -3.78 29.14 28.40
N VAL A 385 -4.91 28.71 28.95
CA VAL A 385 -5.18 27.31 29.29
C VAL A 385 -5.37 26.44 28.04
N LYS A 386 -5.99 26.96 26.97
CA LYS A 386 -6.17 26.21 25.71
C LYS A 386 -4.84 25.94 25.04
N LYS A 387 -3.97 26.95 24.94
CA LYS A 387 -2.60 26.78 24.41
C LYS A 387 -1.77 25.85 25.29
N SER A 388 -1.98 25.87 26.61
CA SER A 388 -1.25 24.99 27.53
C SER A 388 -1.51 23.50 27.25
N LEU A 389 -2.71 23.14 26.80
CA LEU A 389 -3.06 21.75 26.47
C LEU A 389 -2.33 21.24 25.24
N SER A 390 -2.17 22.06 24.19
CA SER A 390 -1.41 21.68 23.00
C SER A 390 0.08 21.47 23.33
N PHE A 391 0.68 22.35 24.14
CA PHE A 391 2.05 22.15 24.63
C PHE A 391 2.19 20.88 25.46
N LEU A 392 1.23 20.59 26.34
CA LEU A 392 1.25 19.36 27.12
C LEU A 392 1.21 18.14 26.20
N TYR A 393 0.34 18.11 25.17
CA TYR A 393 0.22 17.02 24.22
C TYR A 393 1.54 16.73 23.48
N TYR A 394 2.18 17.77 22.92
CA TYR A 394 3.44 17.61 22.20
C TYR A 394 4.68 17.47 23.12
N SER A 395 4.55 17.72 24.42
CA SER A 395 5.66 17.54 25.34
C SER A 395 6.11 16.07 25.39
N LYS A 396 7.42 15.81 25.37
CA LYS A 396 7.97 14.46 25.60
C LYS A 396 7.94 14.06 27.09
N LYS A 397 7.23 14.82 27.93
CA LYS A 397 7.19 14.67 29.39
C LYS A 397 6.10 13.68 29.83
N ASN A 398 6.28 12.40 29.49
CA ASN A 398 5.28 11.35 29.74
C ASN A 398 4.83 11.23 31.21
N LYS A 399 5.71 11.51 32.18
CA LYS A 399 5.35 11.47 33.62
C LYS A 399 4.40 12.60 34.01
N GLU A 400 4.62 13.82 33.51
CA GLU A 400 3.79 15.00 33.79
C GLU A 400 2.42 14.87 33.11
N GLN A 401 2.41 14.44 31.84
CA GLN A 401 1.19 14.10 31.10
C GLN A 401 0.33 13.07 31.87
N LYS A 402 0.93 11.96 32.32
CA LYS A 402 0.21 10.92 33.07
C LYS A 402 -0.38 11.44 34.37
N LYS A 403 0.39 12.20 35.16
CA LYS A 403 -0.08 12.80 36.42
C LYS A 403 -1.24 13.76 36.18
N PHE A 404 -1.14 14.61 35.16
CA PHE A 404 -2.19 15.55 34.79
C PHE A 404 -3.47 14.81 34.41
N ILE A 405 -3.37 13.80 33.55
CA ILE A 405 -4.53 13.02 33.10
C ILE A 405 -5.17 12.24 34.25
N GLN A 406 -4.38 11.65 35.14
CA GLN A 406 -4.91 10.98 36.35
C GLN A 406 -5.62 11.94 37.31
N SER A 407 -5.22 13.23 37.32
CA SER A 407 -5.88 14.24 38.13
C SER A 407 -7.24 14.64 37.54
N ILE A 408 -7.29 14.94 36.23
CA ILE A 408 -8.53 15.39 35.59
C ILE A 408 -9.55 14.25 35.39
N ALA A 409 -9.08 13.00 35.19
CA ALA A 409 -9.94 11.83 34.99
C ALA A 409 -10.80 11.47 36.22
N LYS A 410 -10.61 12.15 37.36
CA LYS A 410 -11.47 12.06 38.55
C LYS A 410 -12.69 12.98 38.48
N ASN A 411 -12.77 13.88 37.50
CA ASN A 411 -13.91 14.78 37.33
C ASN A 411 -15.15 13.98 36.89
N ASP A 412 -16.22 13.99 37.69
CA ASP A 412 -17.45 13.23 37.43
C ASP A 412 -18.05 13.52 36.04
N SER A 413 -18.00 14.77 35.59
CA SER A 413 -18.52 15.16 34.28
C SER A 413 -17.68 14.56 33.15
N LEU A 414 -16.36 14.51 33.32
CA LEU A 414 -15.46 13.91 32.33
C LEU A 414 -15.61 12.39 32.30
N VAL A 415 -15.80 11.75 33.47
CA VAL A 415 -16.06 10.30 33.58
C VAL A 415 -17.34 9.92 32.84
N LEU A 416 -18.41 10.72 32.95
CA LEU A 416 -19.65 10.49 32.21
C LEU A 416 -19.44 10.58 30.70
N ILE A 417 -18.72 11.58 30.21
CA ILE A 417 -18.42 11.70 28.77
C ILE A 417 -17.54 10.57 28.26
N ILE A 418 -16.53 10.14 29.03
CA ILE A 418 -15.70 8.97 28.68
C ILE A 418 -16.56 7.72 28.56
N LYS A 419 -17.56 7.53 29.43
CA LYS A 419 -18.50 6.40 29.32
C LYS A 419 -19.34 6.48 28.04
N VAL A 420 -19.87 7.66 27.70
CA VAL A 420 -20.61 7.86 26.45
C VAL A 420 -19.74 7.54 25.23
N ILE A 421 -18.50 8.04 25.20
CA ILE A 421 -17.54 7.76 24.13
C ILE A 421 -17.28 6.26 24.00
N ASN A 422 -16.99 5.57 25.11
CA ASN A 422 -16.71 4.14 25.08
C ASN A 422 -17.93 3.27 24.77
N GLN A 423 -19.14 3.83 24.78
CA GLN A 423 -20.39 3.14 24.44
C GLN A 423 -20.77 3.28 22.97
N ILE A 424 -20.07 4.11 22.19
CA ILE A 424 -20.33 4.28 20.75
C ILE A 424 -20.28 2.93 19.99
N SER A 425 -19.43 2.02 20.46
CA SER A 425 -19.17 0.70 19.87
C SER A 425 -20.19 -0.38 20.22
N LYS A 426 -21.26 -0.03 20.94
CA LYS A 426 -22.31 -0.95 21.42
C LYS A 426 -23.66 -0.51 20.89
#